data_AF-A0A4Q5N1V6-F1
#
_entry.id   AF-A0A4Q5N1V6-F1
#
_cell.length_a   1.000
_cell.length_b   1.000
_cell.length_c   1.000
_cell.angle_alpha   90.00
_cell.angle_beta   90.00
_cell.angle_gamma   90.00
#
_symmetry.space_group_name_H-M   'P 1'
#
loop_
_entity.id
_entity.type
_entity.pdbx_description
1 polymer ?
#
loop_
_entity_poly.entity_id
_entity_poly.type
_entity_poly.pdbx_seq_one_letter_code
_entity_poly.pdbx_strand_id
1 'polypeptide(L)'
;MEVPGPAVVPEGVGWEPESLGATAAGPRDLDPGWRYVLVEEIVGETAVLVSWPWPSADLHGRLFWPADLDEAGLEAAVPVALLRSQLYSANGLLRAPRCGDTFAARVDGALDWGTEQPVADLRRLFPGAVFDISADAHAAVRLTHKASTAPVQHGPPGGEAGSPGAGAGATASASVRRSAEPAPLLELGPPSPFESEG
;
A
#
# COMPACT_ATOMS: atom_id res chain seq x y z
N MET A 1 12.91 -0.26 -39.78
CA MET A 1 11.89 0.19 -38.81
C MET A 1 12.36 -0.34 -37.47
N GLU A 2 13.15 0.45 -36.75
CA GLU A 2 13.64 0.07 -35.41
C GLU A 2 12.46 0.14 -34.45
N VAL A 3 12.20 -0.96 -33.76
CA VAL A 3 11.29 -0.99 -32.62
C VAL A 3 12.01 -0.25 -31.50
N PRO A 4 11.44 0.83 -30.92
CA PRO A 4 12.06 1.47 -29.76
C PRO A 4 12.25 0.42 -28.67
N GLY A 5 13.49 0.30 -28.17
CA GLY A 5 13.80 -0.60 -27.06
C GLY A 5 12.92 -0.27 -25.85
N PRO A 6 12.70 -1.25 -24.94
CA PRO A 6 11.88 -1.03 -23.76
C PRO A 6 12.42 0.19 -23.02
N ALA A 7 11.51 1.11 -22.67
CA ALA A 7 11.86 2.27 -21.87
C ALA A 7 12.52 1.77 -20.58
N VAL A 8 13.79 2.11 -20.39
CA VAL A 8 14.50 1.83 -19.14
C VAL A 8 13.76 2.63 -18.06
N VAL A 9 12.96 1.94 -17.25
CA VAL A 9 12.28 2.55 -16.11
C VAL A 9 13.39 3.01 -15.17
N PRO A 10 13.46 4.30 -14.80
CA PRO A 10 14.44 4.73 -13.82
C PRO A 10 14.25 3.89 -12.55
N GLU A 11 15.37 3.46 -11.94
CA GLU A 11 15.34 2.77 -10.64
C GLU A 11 14.52 3.63 -9.68
N GLY A 12 13.30 3.19 -9.40
CA GLY A 12 12.37 3.95 -8.58
C GLY A 12 12.76 3.80 -7.13
N VAL A 13 12.81 4.91 -6.41
CA VAL A 13 12.92 4.91 -4.96
C VAL A 13 11.74 4.12 -4.38
N GLY A 14 12.00 3.32 -3.34
CA GLY A 14 10.95 2.60 -2.62
C GLY A 14 9.84 3.57 -2.23
N TRP A 15 8.59 3.21 -2.52
CA TRP A 15 7.47 4.10 -2.26
C TRP A 15 7.29 4.33 -0.76
N GLU A 16 7.19 5.59 -0.31
CA GLU A 16 6.99 5.91 1.10
C GLU A 16 5.61 6.56 1.31
N PRO A 17 4.60 5.81 1.80
CA PRO A 17 3.29 6.38 2.10
C PRO A 17 3.37 7.33 3.30
N GLU A 18 2.66 8.47 3.21
CA GLU A 18 2.72 9.52 4.24
C GLU A 18 2.20 9.01 5.60
N SER A 19 1.17 8.16 5.58
CA SER A 19 0.61 7.51 6.77
C SER A 19 1.63 6.64 7.51
N LEU A 20 2.57 6.02 6.79
CA LEU A 20 3.62 5.19 7.37
C LEU A 20 4.73 6.05 7.96
N GLY A 21 5.17 7.09 7.25
CA GLY A 21 6.20 8.03 7.74
C GLY A 21 5.78 8.82 8.98
N ALA A 22 4.46 9.01 9.19
CA ALA A 22 3.92 9.61 10.41
C ALA A 22 3.95 8.68 11.64
N THR A 23 4.05 7.36 11.43
CA THR A 23 3.89 6.34 12.48
C THR A 23 5.18 5.57 12.75
N ALA A 24 6.00 5.35 11.72
CA ALA A 24 7.32 4.75 11.83
C ALA A 24 8.35 5.82 12.22
N ALA A 25 9.35 5.45 13.03
CA ALA A 25 10.40 6.36 13.48
C ALA A 25 11.36 6.75 12.33
N GLY A 26 10.91 7.67 11.47
CA GLY A 26 11.73 8.42 10.52
C GLY A 26 11.73 7.91 9.07
N PRO A 27 11.83 8.83 8.09
CA PRO A 27 11.98 8.50 6.68
C PRO A 27 13.44 8.13 6.42
N ARG A 28 13.74 6.83 6.26
CA ARG A 28 14.99 6.31 5.67
C ARG A 28 14.88 4.81 5.50
N ASP A 29 14.93 4.40 4.24
CA ASP A 29 15.05 3.02 3.78
C ASP A 29 14.00 2.10 4.41
N LEU A 30 12.81 2.05 3.79
CA LEU A 30 11.95 0.88 3.94
C LEU A 30 12.78 -0.32 3.48
N ASP A 31 13.42 -0.96 4.46
CA ASP A 31 14.19 -2.19 4.38
C ASP A 31 13.41 -3.20 3.50
N PRO A 32 14.06 -4.06 2.68
CA PRO A 32 13.40 -5.17 1.98
C PRO A 32 12.44 -6.02 2.85
N GLY A 33 12.46 -5.88 4.17
CA GLY A 33 11.48 -6.46 5.09
C GLY A 33 10.05 -5.90 5.03
N TRP A 34 9.70 -4.96 4.15
CA TRP A 34 8.30 -4.51 4.00
C TRP A 34 7.57 -5.19 2.83
N ARG A 35 6.28 -5.46 3.01
CA ARG A 35 5.40 -6.01 1.98
C ARG A 35 4.12 -5.21 1.83
N TYR A 36 3.66 -5.11 0.59
CA TYR A 36 2.42 -4.46 0.21
C TYR A 36 1.30 -5.50 0.21
N VAL A 37 0.32 -5.34 1.08
CA VAL A 37 -0.73 -6.33 1.30
C VAL A 37 -2.08 -5.76 0.90
N LEU A 38 -2.76 -6.41 -0.03
CA LEU A 38 -4.03 -6.00 -0.58
C LEU A 38 -5.13 -6.96 -0.13
N VAL A 39 -6.27 -6.41 0.30
CA VAL A 39 -7.54 -7.16 0.32
C VAL A 39 -8.07 -7.19 -1.10
N GLU A 40 -7.83 -8.28 -1.82
CA GLU A 40 -8.20 -8.39 -3.23
C GLU A 40 -9.68 -8.70 -3.40
N GLU A 41 -10.15 -9.78 -2.75
CA GLU A 41 -11.50 -10.29 -2.92
C GLU A 41 -12.17 -10.58 -1.57
N ILE A 42 -13.49 -10.44 -1.50
CA ILE A 42 -14.31 -10.89 -0.38
C ILE A 42 -15.50 -11.68 -0.93
N VAL A 43 -15.57 -12.97 -0.61
CA VAL A 43 -16.66 -13.88 -1.01
C VAL A 43 -17.33 -14.44 0.24
N GLY A 44 -18.52 -13.93 0.54
CA GLY A 44 -19.25 -14.29 1.76
C GLY A 44 -18.45 -13.91 3.01
N GLU A 45 -18.07 -14.91 3.80
CA GLU A 45 -17.34 -14.74 5.07
C GLU A 45 -15.81 -14.94 4.92
N THR A 46 -15.31 -15.05 3.69
CA THR A 46 -13.89 -15.25 3.40
C THR A 46 -13.35 -14.06 2.60
N ALA A 47 -12.21 -13.51 3.03
CA ALA A 47 -11.43 -12.53 2.28
C ALA A 47 -10.16 -13.18 1.72
N VAL A 48 -9.72 -12.73 0.55
CA VAL A 48 -8.44 -13.09 -0.05
C VAL A 48 -7.49 -11.92 0.15
N LEU A 49 -6.36 -12.21 0.80
CA LEU A 49 -5.24 -11.28 0.94
C LEU A 49 -4.16 -11.65 -0.06
N VAL A 50 -3.56 -10.64 -0.70
CA VAL A 50 -2.41 -10.83 -1.59
C VAL A 50 -1.26 -10.00 -1.08
N SER A 51 -0.09 -10.63 -0.93
CA SER A 51 1.14 -10.00 -0.46
C SER A 51 2.16 -9.89 -1.58
N TRP A 52 2.47 -8.66 -1.95
CA TRP A 52 3.48 -8.32 -2.93
C TRP A 52 4.74 -7.79 -2.26
N PRO A 53 5.91 -7.91 -2.91
CA PRO A 53 7.08 -7.12 -2.56
C PRO A 53 6.74 -5.64 -2.49
N TRP A 54 7.54 -4.87 -1.76
CA TRP A 54 7.31 -3.43 -1.64
C TRP A 54 7.46 -2.73 -3.00
N PRO A 55 6.49 -1.89 -3.44
CA PRO A 55 6.58 -1.22 -4.73
C PRO A 55 7.57 -0.06 -4.71
N SER A 56 8.08 0.26 -5.88
CA SER A 56 8.72 1.55 -6.16
C SER A 56 7.69 2.58 -6.60
N ALA A 57 7.99 3.86 -6.38
CA ALA A 57 7.22 4.96 -6.95
C ALA A 57 8.04 5.72 -7.99
N ASP A 58 7.40 6.12 -9.08
CA ASP A 58 8.02 7.04 -10.04
C ASP A 58 7.94 8.50 -9.57
N LEU A 59 8.51 9.42 -10.35
CA LEU A 59 8.49 10.87 -10.04
C LEU A 59 7.08 11.47 -9.96
N HIS A 60 6.05 10.75 -10.42
CA HIS A 60 4.65 11.17 -10.37
C HIS A 60 3.89 10.47 -9.25
N GLY A 61 4.54 9.65 -8.41
CA GLY A 61 3.91 8.88 -7.34
C GLY A 61 3.10 7.67 -7.82
N ARG A 62 3.33 7.20 -9.06
CA ARG A 62 2.72 5.96 -9.56
C ARG A 62 3.52 4.76 -9.10
N LEU A 63 2.83 3.75 -8.59
CA LEU A 63 3.46 2.54 -8.09
C LEU A 63 3.78 1.58 -9.22
N PHE A 64 4.93 0.93 -9.13
CA PHE A 64 5.31 -0.16 -10.00
C PHE A 64 6.13 -1.21 -9.23
N TRP A 65 6.03 -2.45 -9.70
CA TRP A 65 6.83 -3.56 -9.20
C TRP A 65 7.92 -3.86 -10.23
N PRO A 66 9.19 -4.00 -9.81
CA PRO A 66 10.27 -4.44 -10.70
C PRO A 66 9.89 -5.72 -11.44
N ALA A 67 10.13 -5.75 -12.76
CA ALA A 67 9.78 -6.88 -13.62
C ALA A 67 10.54 -8.18 -13.27
N ASP A 68 11.65 -8.04 -12.56
CA ASP A 68 12.58 -9.09 -12.19
C ASP A 68 12.15 -9.82 -10.90
N LEU A 69 11.03 -9.40 -10.30
CA LEU A 69 10.44 -10.09 -9.16
C LEU A 69 9.72 -11.35 -9.67
N ASP A 70 10.45 -12.47 -9.71
CA ASP A 70 9.88 -13.82 -9.90
C ASP A 70 8.91 -14.21 -8.76
N GLU A 71 8.81 -13.41 -7.69
CA GLU A 71 7.79 -13.53 -6.65
C GLU A 71 6.44 -13.02 -7.14
N ALA A 72 5.64 -13.92 -7.72
CA ALA A 72 4.20 -13.71 -7.85
C ALA A 72 3.59 -13.40 -6.46
N GLY A 73 2.57 -12.53 -6.43
CA GLY A 73 1.86 -12.19 -5.20
C GLY A 73 1.46 -13.44 -4.42
N LEU A 74 1.83 -13.49 -3.13
CA LEU A 74 1.50 -14.62 -2.27
C LEU A 74 0.08 -14.44 -1.74
N GLU A 75 -0.77 -15.45 -1.90
CA GLU A 75 -2.18 -15.35 -1.52
C GLU A 75 -2.47 -16.07 -0.20
N ALA A 76 -3.48 -15.60 0.53
CA ALA A 76 -4.02 -16.28 1.70
C ALA A 76 -5.53 -16.03 1.83
N ALA A 77 -6.29 -17.11 2.02
CA ALA A 77 -7.71 -17.04 2.35
C ALA A 77 -7.89 -16.90 3.88
N VAL A 78 -8.65 -15.87 4.29
CA VAL A 78 -8.82 -15.52 5.71
C VAL A 78 -10.29 -15.30 6.05
N PRO A 79 -10.79 -15.79 7.20
CA PRO A 79 -12.14 -15.45 7.64
C PRO A 79 -12.29 -13.94 7.90
N VAL A 80 -13.37 -13.32 7.41
CA VAL A 80 -13.65 -11.88 7.58
C VAL A 80 -13.72 -11.48 9.05
N ALA A 81 -14.29 -12.35 9.90
CA ALA A 81 -14.33 -12.13 11.34
C ALA A 81 -12.92 -12.06 11.97
N LEU A 82 -11.98 -12.87 11.48
CA LEU A 82 -10.60 -12.87 11.92
C LEU A 82 -9.87 -11.60 11.46
N LEU A 83 -10.06 -11.22 10.19
CA LEU A 83 -9.54 -9.98 9.62
C LEU A 83 -10.00 -8.75 10.40
N ARG A 84 -11.28 -8.71 10.77
CA ARG A 84 -11.85 -7.62 11.56
C ARG A 84 -11.25 -7.53 12.97
N SER A 85 -11.15 -8.67 13.65
CA SER A 85 -10.71 -8.72 15.05
C SER A 85 -9.20 -8.52 15.22
N GLN A 86 -8.38 -9.07 14.33
CA GLN A 86 -6.92 -9.07 14.51
C GLN A 86 -6.20 -8.00 13.69
N LEU A 87 -6.69 -7.62 12.51
CA LEU A 87 -6.02 -6.62 11.67
C LEU A 87 -6.67 -5.25 11.77
N TYR A 88 -7.99 -5.17 11.53
CA TYR A 88 -8.70 -3.89 11.47
C TYR A 88 -8.76 -3.22 12.84
N SER A 89 -9.15 -3.97 13.86
CA SER A 89 -9.25 -3.42 15.22
C SER A 89 -7.88 -2.97 15.75
N ALA A 90 -6.81 -3.71 15.42
CA ALA A 90 -5.42 -3.35 15.78
C ALA A 90 -4.95 -2.05 15.09
N ASN A 91 -5.47 -1.78 13.88
CA ASN A 91 -5.21 -0.54 13.14
C ASN A 91 -6.24 0.57 13.44
N GLY A 92 -7.07 0.43 14.49
CA GLY A 92 -8.08 1.42 14.85
C GLY A 92 -9.23 1.55 13.84
N LEU A 93 -9.38 0.60 12.93
CA LEU A 93 -10.39 0.60 11.88
C LEU A 93 -11.72 0.04 12.41
N LEU A 94 -12.68 0.92 12.66
CA LEU A 94 -14.00 0.55 13.18
C LEU A 94 -14.99 0.06 12.09
N ARG A 95 -14.61 0.13 10.82
CA ARG A 95 -15.44 -0.26 9.66
C ARG A 95 -15.29 -1.75 9.32
N ALA A 96 -16.19 -2.26 8.50
CA ALA A 96 -16.04 -3.59 7.89
C ALA A 96 -14.95 -3.61 6.79
N PRO A 97 -14.27 -4.75 6.57
CA PRO A 97 -13.31 -4.91 5.47
C PRO A 97 -13.89 -4.68 4.08
N ARG A 98 -13.06 -4.14 3.18
CA ARG A 98 -13.43 -3.88 1.77
C ARG A 98 -12.33 -4.31 0.82
N CYS A 99 -12.72 -4.75 -0.37
CA CYS A 99 -11.79 -4.90 -1.48
C CYS A 99 -11.07 -3.58 -1.76
N GLY A 100 -9.76 -3.65 -1.96
CA GLY A 100 -8.90 -2.48 -2.14
C GLY A 100 -8.36 -1.88 -0.86
N ASP A 101 -8.78 -2.33 0.34
CA ASP A 101 -8.08 -1.95 1.57
C ASP A 101 -6.65 -2.50 1.52
N THR A 102 -5.67 -1.66 1.87
CA THR A 102 -4.24 -1.92 1.66
C THR A 102 -3.45 -1.67 2.94
N PHE A 103 -2.52 -2.57 3.24
CA PHE A 103 -1.69 -2.55 4.43
C PHE A 103 -0.21 -2.65 4.09
N ALA A 104 0.61 -1.96 4.89
CA ALA A 104 2.05 -2.14 4.93
C ALA A 104 2.37 -3.14 6.03
N ALA A 105 2.97 -4.28 5.69
CA ALA A 105 3.33 -5.31 6.65
C ALA A 105 4.85 -5.47 6.72
N ARG A 106 5.40 -5.43 7.93
CA ARG A 106 6.80 -5.73 8.20
C ARG A 106 6.99 -7.23 8.40
N VAL A 107 8.05 -7.76 7.80
CA VAL A 107 8.40 -9.17 7.76
C VAL A 107 9.64 -9.39 8.63
N ASP A 108 9.40 -9.67 9.91
CA ASP A 108 10.46 -9.95 10.90
C ASP A 108 10.83 -11.44 10.99
N GLY A 109 10.33 -12.28 10.08
CA GLY A 109 10.52 -13.73 10.10
C GLY A 109 9.96 -14.44 8.87
N ALA A 110 9.85 -15.77 8.94
CA ALA A 110 9.30 -16.57 7.85
C ALA A 110 7.81 -16.25 7.61
N LEU A 111 7.45 -16.18 6.32
CA LEU A 111 6.09 -15.90 5.85
C LEU A 111 5.32 -17.21 5.66
N ASP A 112 4.18 -17.35 6.34
CA ASP A 112 3.28 -18.51 6.20
C ASP A 112 2.16 -18.21 5.18
N TRP A 113 2.54 -17.81 3.97
CA TRP A 113 1.62 -17.45 2.87
C TRP A 113 1.57 -18.56 1.80
N GLY A 114 0.56 -18.51 0.92
CA GLY A 114 0.40 -19.48 -0.17
C GLY A 114 -0.23 -20.79 0.29
N THR A 115 -0.97 -20.78 1.40
CA THR A 115 -1.66 -21.96 1.93
C THR A 115 -3.04 -22.14 1.31
N GLU A 116 -3.37 -23.35 0.86
CA GLU A 116 -4.72 -23.68 0.36
C GLU A 116 -5.80 -23.68 1.46
N GLN A 117 -5.38 -23.81 2.73
CA GLN A 117 -6.30 -23.84 3.86
C GLN A 117 -6.56 -22.43 4.41
N PRO A 118 -7.78 -22.14 4.88
CA PRO A 118 -8.07 -20.89 5.56
C PRO A 118 -7.18 -20.69 6.79
N VAL A 119 -6.60 -19.49 6.91
CA VAL A 119 -5.70 -19.14 8.00
C VAL A 119 -6.51 -18.96 9.30
N ALA A 120 -6.08 -19.64 10.36
CA ALA A 120 -6.72 -19.57 11.68
C ALA A 120 -6.15 -18.47 12.59
N ASP A 121 -4.96 -17.94 12.28
CA ASP A 121 -4.28 -16.89 13.04
C ASP A 121 -3.51 -15.95 12.11
N LEU A 122 -3.96 -14.70 11.98
CA LEU A 122 -3.35 -13.73 11.04
C LEU A 122 -1.93 -13.33 11.43
N ARG A 123 -1.53 -13.51 12.69
CA ARG A 123 -0.17 -13.21 13.15
C ARG A 123 0.89 -14.08 12.46
N ARG A 124 0.49 -15.22 11.88
CA ARG A 124 1.38 -16.07 11.07
C ARG A 124 1.67 -15.48 9.69
N LEU A 125 0.72 -14.72 9.14
CA LEU A 125 0.90 -13.98 7.90
C LEU A 125 1.72 -12.70 8.13
N PHE A 126 1.62 -12.14 9.33
CA PHE A 126 2.23 -10.87 9.70
C PHE A 126 3.12 -11.03 10.94
N PRO A 127 4.36 -11.52 10.78
CA PRO A 127 5.26 -11.73 11.91
C PRO A 127 5.77 -10.41 12.54
N GLY A 128 5.55 -9.27 11.89
CA GLY A 128 5.92 -7.94 12.36
C GLY A 128 4.74 -6.95 12.41
N ALA A 129 5.08 -5.67 12.48
CA ALA A 129 4.09 -4.58 12.54
C ALA A 129 3.29 -4.44 11.23
N VAL A 130 2.01 -4.05 11.34
CA VAL A 130 1.13 -3.83 10.18
C VAL A 130 0.41 -2.50 10.31
N PHE A 131 0.42 -1.71 9.25
CA PHE A 131 -0.15 -0.37 9.20
C PHE A 131 -1.14 -0.23 8.04
N ASP A 132 -2.28 0.44 8.27
CA ASP A 132 -3.21 0.83 7.21
C ASP A 132 -2.61 1.94 6.35
N ILE A 133 -2.45 1.68 5.05
CA ILE A 133 -1.98 2.62 4.04
C ILE A 133 -3.00 2.81 2.91
N SER A 134 -4.26 2.43 3.14
CA SER A 134 -5.31 2.40 2.11
C SER A 134 -5.51 3.76 1.44
N ALA A 135 -5.45 4.85 2.20
CA ALA A 135 -5.66 6.20 1.68
C ALA A 135 -4.56 6.60 0.67
N ASP A 136 -3.29 6.34 1.01
CA ASP A 136 -2.13 6.59 0.16
C ASP A 136 -2.16 5.70 -1.08
N ALA A 137 -2.43 4.41 -0.91
CA ALA A 137 -2.56 3.46 -2.00
C ALA A 137 -3.64 3.87 -3.01
N HIS A 138 -4.82 4.29 -2.52
CA HIS A 138 -5.90 4.79 -3.38
C HIS A 138 -5.51 6.09 -4.10
N ALA A 139 -4.72 6.95 -3.48
CA ALA A 139 -4.20 8.15 -4.14
C ALA A 139 -3.26 7.78 -5.30
N ALA A 140 -2.35 6.82 -5.10
CA ALA A 140 -1.45 6.36 -6.14
C ALA A 140 -2.19 5.66 -7.30
N VAL A 141 -3.17 4.80 -7.01
CA VAL A 141 -4.02 4.17 -8.03
C VAL A 141 -4.77 5.20 -8.87
N ARG A 142 -5.30 6.27 -8.24
CA ARG A 142 -5.96 7.36 -8.99
C ARG A 142 -5.00 8.04 -9.96
N LEU A 143 -3.73 8.19 -9.61
CA LEU A 143 -2.72 8.78 -10.51
C LEU A 143 -2.45 7.86 -11.70
N THR A 144 -2.27 6.56 -11.45
CA THR A 144 -2.10 5.56 -12.52
C THR A 144 -3.31 5.51 -13.44
N HIS A 145 -4.52 5.49 -12.89
CA HIS A 145 -5.76 5.49 -13.68
C HIS A 145 -5.92 6.78 -14.51
N LYS A 146 -5.63 7.95 -13.94
CA LYS A 146 -5.62 9.20 -14.71
C LYS A 146 -4.60 9.16 -15.84
N ALA A 147 -3.42 8.59 -15.61
CA ALA A 147 -2.39 8.47 -16.64
C ALA A 147 -2.80 7.51 -17.77
N SER A 148 -3.51 6.42 -17.46
CA SER A 148 -3.95 5.45 -18.47
C SER A 148 -5.15 5.93 -19.29
N THR A 149 -5.97 6.82 -18.72
CA THR A 149 -7.15 7.39 -19.38
C THR A 149 -6.90 8.74 -20.04
N ALA A 150 -5.73 9.36 -19.80
CA ALA A 150 -5.40 10.65 -20.38
C ALA A 150 -5.26 10.55 -21.91
N PRO A 151 -5.75 11.55 -22.66
CA PRO A 151 -5.56 11.57 -24.10
C PRO A 151 -4.06 11.67 -24.43
N VAL A 152 -3.61 10.85 -25.38
CA VAL A 152 -2.25 10.96 -25.92
C VAL A 152 -2.15 12.31 -26.62
N GLN A 153 -1.39 13.23 -26.02
CA GLN A 153 -1.12 14.51 -26.65
C GLN A 153 -0.12 14.29 -27.78
N HIS A 154 -0.63 14.13 -29.01
CA HIS A 154 0.18 14.29 -30.21
C HIS A 154 0.47 15.77 -30.39
N GLY A 155 1.60 16.24 -29.86
CA GLY A 155 2.17 17.51 -30.30
C GLY A 155 2.52 17.39 -31.79
N PRO A 156 2.10 18.33 -32.66
CA PRO A 156 2.54 18.32 -34.05
C PRO A 156 4.06 18.47 -34.11
N PRO A 157 4.75 17.70 -34.98
CA PRO A 157 6.18 17.88 -35.18
C PRO A 157 6.41 19.19 -35.95
N GLY A 158 6.76 20.25 -35.22
CA GLY A 158 7.14 21.55 -35.79
C GLY A 158 5.99 22.56 -35.77
N GLY A 159 6.13 23.56 -34.91
CA GLY A 159 5.28 24.75 -34.88
C GLY A 159 5.84 25.72 -33.87
N GLU A 160 6.44 26.80 -34.37
CA GLU A 160 7.14 27.84 -33.64
C GLU A 160 6.34 28.49 -32.50
N ALA A 161 7.09 29.12 -31.61
CA ALA A 161 6.67 29.92 -30.47
C ALA A 161 5.43 30.80 -30.73
N GLY A 162 4.29 30.40 -30.15
CA GLY A 162 3.14 31.26 -29.91
C GLY A 162 2.89 31.35 -28.41
N SER A 163 3.12 32.54 -27.83
CA SER A 163 2.89 32.82 -26.41
C SER A 163 1.51 32.33 -25.92
N PRO A 164 1.41 31.69 -24.75
CA PRO A 164 0.11 31.34 -24.19
C PRO A 164 -0.55 32.60 -23.62
N GLY A 165 -1.59 33.06 -24.30
CA GLY A 165 -2.59 33.97 -23.76
C GLY A 165 -3.33 33.31 -22.59
N ALA A 166 -3.69 34.16 -21.63
CA ALA A 166 -4.32 33.83 -20.36
C ALA A 166 -5.59 32.97 -20.51
N GLY A 167 -5.59 31.82 -19.83
CA GLY A 167 -6.75 30.97 -19.61
C GLY A 167 -6.69 30.44 -18.18
N ALA A 168 -7.19 31.26 -17.25
CA ALA A 168 -7.26 30.95 -15.83
C ALA A 168 -8.17 29.74 -15.57
N GLY A 169 -7.56 28.65 -15.10
CA GLY A 169 -8.23 27.51 -14.49
C GLY A 169 -7.50 27.17 -13.20
N ALA A 170 -7.55 28.08 -12.23
CA ALA A 170 -7.00 27.86 -10.90
C ALA A 170 -7.83 26.77 -10.19
N THR A 171 -7.35 25.52 -10.21
CA THR A 171 -7.82 24.49 -9.28
C THR A 171 -7.16 24.74 -7.94
N ALA A 172 -7.94 25.34 -7.04
CA ALA A 172 -7.55 25.56 -5.65
C ALA A 172 -7.13 24.22 -5.01
N SER A 173 -5.84 24.11 -4.66
CA SER A 173 -5.38 23.12 -3.69
C SER A 173 -5.92 23.55 -2.33
N ALA A 174 -7.03 22.93 -1.92
CA ALA A 174 -7.52 23.03 -0.54
C ALA A 174 -6.55 22.23 0.35
N SER A 175 -5.54 22.93 0.88
CA SER A 175 -4.68 22.43 1.93
C SER A 175 -5.51 22.35 3.23
N VAL A 176 -6.18 21.22 3.43
CA VAL A 176 -6.85 20.92 4.70
C VAL A 176 -5.76 20.47 5.67
N ARG A 177 -5.27 21.42 6.49
CA ARG A 177 -4.48 21.09 7.68
C ARG A 177 -5.41 20.41 8.69
N ARG A 178 -5.44 19.07 8.71
CA ARG A 178 -5.85 18.36 9.92
C ARG A 178 -4.62 18.19 10.78
N SER A 179 -4.59 18.88 11.92
CA SER A 179 -3.78 18.46 13.05
C SER A 179 -4.22 17.05 13.42
N ALA A 180 -3.46 16.04 12.99
CA ALA A 180 -3.56 14.71 13.56
C ALA A 180 -2.65 14.71 14.78
N GLU A 181 -3.26 14.83 15.95
CA GLU A 181 -2.60 14.52 17.21
C GLU A 181 -2.22 13.02 17.16
N PRO A 182 -0.96 12.64 17.40
CA PRO A 182 -0.55 11.24 17.31
C PRO A 182 -1.28 10.44 18.40
N ALA A 183 -2.05 9.44 17.97
CA ALA A 183 -2.61 8.45 18.88
C ALA A 183 -1.47 7.75 19.64
N PRO A 184 -1.64 7.45 20.94
CA PRO A 184 -0.60 6.81 21.71
C PRO A 184 -0.31 5.42 21.14
N LEU A 185 0.97 5.17 20.90
CA LEU A 185 1.54 3.85 20.60
C LEU A 185 1.17 2.89 21.73
N LEU A 186 0.14 2.07 21.51
CA LEU A 186 -0.15 0.96 22.42
C LEU A 186 0.86 -0.14 22.14
N GLU A 187 1.97 -0.11 22.87
CA GLU A 187 2.83 -1.27 23.03
C GLU A 187 1.97 -2.40 23.63
N LEU A 188 1.84 -3.50 22.88
CA LEU A 188 1.33 -4.75 23.42
C LEU A 188 2.36 -5.28 24.41
N GLY A 189 2.18 -4.94 25.68
CA GLY A 189 2.99 -5.48 26.77
C GLY A 189 2.93 -7.03 26.79
N PRO A 190 3.99 -7.69 27.29
CA PRO A 190 4.03 -9.14 27.36
C PRO A 190 2.85 -9.69 28.17
N PRO A 191 2.35 -10.90 27.85
CA PRO A 191 1.23 -11.48 28.57
C PRO A 191 1.59 -11.62 30.06
N SER A 192 0.70 -11.10 30.93
CA SER A 192 0.83 -11.29 32.38
C SER A 192 0.91 -12.78 32.69
N PRO A 193 1.85 -13.22 33.54
CA PRO A 193 1.89 -14.60 33.99
C PRO A 193 0.59 -14.88 34.76
N PHE A 194 -0.17 -15.86 34.30
CA PHE A 194 -1.32 -16.41 35.02
C PHE A 194 -0.89 -16.76 36.44
N GLU A 195 -1.45 -16.07 37.44
CA GLU A 195 -1.38 -16.50 38.83
C GLU A 195 -2.09 -17.86 38.92
N SER A 196 -1.30 -18.89 39.17
CA SER A 196 -1.82 -20.20 39.55
C SER A 196 -2.30 -20.10 40.99
N GLU A 197 -3.62 -20.02 41.19
CA GLU A 197 -4.23 -20.24 42.49
C GLU A 197 -3.87 -21.65 42.99
N GLY A 198 -3.35 -21.71 44.21
CA GLY A 198 -3.21 -22.91 45.04
C GLY A 198 -3.91 -22.70 46.37
#